data_AF-A0A8T6VT80-F1
#
_entry.id   AF-A0A8T6VT80-F1
#
_cell.length_a   1.000
_cell.length_b   1.000
_cell.length_c   1.000
_cell.angle_alpha   90.00
_cell.angle_beta   90.00
_cell.angle_gamma   90.00
#
_symmetry.space_group_name_H-M   'P 1'
#
loop_
_entity.id
_entity.type
_entity.pdbx_description
1 polymer ?
#
loop_
_entity_poly.entity_id
_entity_poly.type
_entity_poly.pdbx_seq_one_letter_code
_entity_poly.pdbx_strand_id
1 'polypeptide(L)' 'MPEWICLKCGKKWVEEGDVEPRYCPTCGSANIYVPKKVKPPKYHT' A
#
# COMPACT_ATOMS: atom_id res chain seq x y z
N MET A 1 -4.17 -1.71 8.97
CA MET A 1 -4.14 -2.26 7.59
C MET A 1 -3.39 -1.26 6.71
N PRO A 2 -2.64 -1.69 5.68
CA PRO A 2 -1.96 -0.74 4.79
C PRO A 2 -3.01 -0.01 3.92
N GLU A 3 -3.01 1.32 3.99
CA GLU A 3 -3.83 2.17 3.11
C GLU A 3 -3.06 2.43 1.82
N TRP A 4 -3.60 2.01 0.68
CA TRP A 4 -3.00 2.20 -0.64
C TRP A 4 -3.61 3.42 -1.30
N ILE A 5 -2.77 4.24 -1.92
CA ILE A 5 -3.21 5.46 -2.60
C ILE A 5 -2.63 5.48 -4.02
N CYS A 6 -3.47 5.62 -5.03
CA CYS A 6 -2.98 5.84 -6.39
C CYS A 6 -2.57 7.30 -6.57
N LEU A 7 -1.32 7.52 -6.96
CA LEU A 7 -0.78 8.87 -7.21
C LEU A 7 -1.19 9.44 -8.57
N LYS A 8 -1.84 8.64 -9.43
CA LYS A 8 -2.37 9.09 -10.72
C LYS A 8 -3.82 9.59 -10.62
N CYS A 9 -4.71 8.81 -10.01
CA CYS A 9 -6.14 9.14 -9.93
C CYS A 9 -6.60 9.56 -8.54
N GLY A 10 -5.76 9.45 -7.50
CA GLY A 10 -6.09 9.81 -6.12
C GLY A 10 -6.97 8.79 -5.40
N LYS A 11 -7.32 7.65 -6.02
CA LYS A 11 -8.10 6.60 -5.36
C LYS A 11 -7.35 6.08 -4.13
N LYS A 12 -8.08 5.94 -3.03
CA LYS A 12 -7.61 5.26 -1.81
C LYS A 12 -8.34 3.94 -1.64
N TRP A 13 -7.65 2.90 -1.23
CA TRP A 13 -8.24 1.59 -0.93
C TRP A 13 -7.41 0.84 0.12
N VAL A 14 -8.05 -0.13 0.77
CA VAL A 14 -7.41 -0.98 1.77
C VAL A 14 -7.50 -2.40 1.25
N GLU A 15 -6.36 -3.10 1.18
CA GLU A 15 -6.31 -4.51 0.85
C GLU A 15 -6.14 -5.31 2.14
N GLU A 16 -7.02 -6.29 2.34
CA GLU A 16 -6.91 -7.27 3.42
C GLU A 16 -5.96 -8.38 2.98
N GLY A 17 -4.65 -8.18 3.18
CA GLY A 17 -3.66 -9.19 2.86
C GLY A 17 -2.20 -8.74 2.97
N ASP A 18 -1.29 -9.70 2.84
CA ASP A 18 0.15 -9.48 2.68
C ASP A 18 0.56 -9.29 1.21
N VAL A 19 -0.39 -9.44 0.28
CA VAL A 19 -0.14 -9.22 -1.14
C VAL A 19 -0.19 -7.73 -1.42
N GLU A 20 0.96 -7.17 -1.81
CA GLU A 20 1.07 -5.78 -2.22
C GLU A 20 0.45 -5.62 -3.64
N PRO A 21 -0.63 -4.82 -3.80
CA PRO A 21 -1.19 -4.57 -5.11
C PRO A 21 -0.14 -3.89 -6.00
N ARG A 22 0.05 -4.40 -7.22
CA ARG A 22 0.96 -3.76 -8.19
C ARG A 22 0.32 -2.63 -8.98
N TYR A 23 -1.02 -2.56 -8.99
CA TYR A 23 -1.78 -1.64 -9.83
C TYR A 23 -2.98 -1.07 -9.10
N CYS A 24 -3.36 0.15 -9.46
CA CYS A 24 -4.59 0.76 -8.98
C CYS A 24 -5.83 0.03 -9.54
N PRO A 25 -6.79 -0.37 -8.69
CA PRO A 25 -8.00 -1.09 -9.14
C PRO A 25 -8.95 -0.21 -9.96
N THR A 26 -8.80 1.12 -9.94
CA THR A 26 -9.69 2.04 -10.65
C THR A 26 -9.13 2.47 -12.00
N CYS A 27 -7.83 2.75 -12.10
CA CYS A 27 -7.24 3.31 -13.32
C CYS A 27 -6.13 2.44 -13.93
N GLY A 28 -5.78 1.31 -13.30
CA GLY A 28 -4.71 0.40 -13.76
C GLY A 28 -3.30 0.96 -13.63
N SER A 29 -3.11 2.15 -13.05
CA SER A 29 -1.78 2.75 -12.89
C SER A 29 -0.93 1.97 -11.88
N ALA A 30 0.33 1.72 -12.20
CA ALA A 30 1.31 1.16 -11.27
C ALA A 30 1.86 2.19 -10.26
N ASN A 31 1.54 3.48 -10.45
CA ASN A 31 2.01 4.55 -9.58
C ASN A 31 1.12 4.64 -8.33
N ILE A 32 1.48 3.90 -7.29
CA ILE A 32 0.76 3.83 -6.02
C ILE A 32 1.72 4.08 -4.85
N TYR A 33 1.24 4.78 -3.82
CA TYR A 33 1.94 5.03 -2.57
C TYR A 33 1.63 3.91 -1.57
N VAL A 34 2.68 3.46 -0.91
CA VAL A 34 2.65 2.41 0.11
C VAL A 34 3.18 2.99 1.42
N PRO A 35 2.35 3.16 2.46
CA PRO A 35 2.87 3.37 3.79
C PRO A 35 3.55 2.06 4.19
N LYS A 36 4.88 2.00 4.07
CA LYS A 36 5.68 0.87 4.55
C LYS A 36 5.22 0.60 5.99
N LYS A 37 4.66 -0.60 6.24
CA LYS A 37 4.45 -1.06 7.61
C LYS A 37 5.81 -0.98 8.27
N VAL A 38 6.02 0.04 9.10
CA VAL A 38 7.20 0.13 9.94
C VAL A 38 7.09 -1.09 10.83
N LYS A 39 7.78 -2.18 10.47
CA LYS A 39 7.97 -3.28 11.41
C LYS A 39 8.54 -2.59 12.65
N PRO A 40 7.88 -2.68 13.82
CA PRO A 40 8.48 -2.13 15.02
C PRO A 40 9.90 -2.72 15.09
N PRO A 41 10.94 -1.91 15.36
CA PRO A 41 12.29 -2.43 15.48
C PRO A 41 12.24 -3.58 16.48
N LYS A 42 12.61 -4.79 16.03
CA LYS A 42 12.85 -5.91 16.93
C LYS A 42 14.04 -5.49 17.78
N TYR A 43 13.78 -4.96 18.98
CA TYR A 43 14.76 -4.93 20.04
C TYR A 43 15.13 -6.40 20.30
N HIS A 44 16.32 -6.81 19.83
CA HIS A 44 16.96 -8.02 20.32
C HIS A 44 17.49 -7.66 21.71
N THR A 45 16.96 -8.34 22.72
CA THR A 45 17.51 -8.38 24.10
C THR A 45 18.85 -9.09 24.10
#